data_AF-A0A2T3IEP3-F1
#
_entry.id   AF-A0A2T3IEP3-F1
#
_cell.length_a   1.000
_cell.length_b   1.000
_cell.length_c   1.000
_cell.angle_alpha   90.00
_cell.angle_beta   90.00
_cell.angle_gamma   90.00
#
_symmetry.space_group_name_H-M   'P 1'
#
loop_
_entity.id
_entity.type
_entity.pdbx_description
1 polymer ?
#
loop_
_entity_poly.entity_id
_entity_poly.type
_entity_poly.pdbx_seq_one_letter_code
_entity_poly.pdbx_strand_id
1 'polypeptide(L)'
;MYEKFVAKDKDVFATPFFIMSTTVPLIAAVCIGLLIHQYPFFAEFLSTIWATMKLPIAIASLAIPFGAWAIANHRSSQVNHANKLLESKRLVETYLEQERFFEKVYGRKITTANWQFITTEDLPVIHSELYEFQRLQEKGQITPKDGIENNILDYFNGTRRCFEDFYTVFDEEKNNDNNAYALESLTTQLFTYLHGLLSKLSNDLGTKNVDLNQTKLGVYIAAYFEIYRLCVDLKLLPVNSITEDVLSEDYETFNAVVNVISKRFNNVYEDTNLESFTKDRKLERMVKHSVAEPHIQHINNTIINWSTNFTTHIESMKSLPFDEDAYIGMKLFTDQPDNAILMRFVETTETEYFGELRLEKDDDIIFMPIFKDDTKLTLHRNNSAAEEVMTEMLKFLSKHLSLH
;
A
#
# COMPACT_ATOMS: atom_id res chain seq x y z
N MET A 1 -4.50 -34.84 -24.31
CA MET A 1 -5.25 -35.95 -24.97
C MET A 1 -4.66 -37.32 -24.63
N TYR A 2 -3.34 -37.50 -24.61
CA TYR A 2 -2.64 -38.75 -24.30
C TYR A 2 -2.85 -39.28 -22.87
N GLU A 3 -2.87 -38.39 -21.88
CA GLU A 3 -3.08 -38.74 -20.46
C GLU A 3 -4.47 -39.32 -20.15
N LYS A 4 -5.48 -39.10 -21.01
CA LYS A 4 -6.80 -39.71 -20.83
C LYS A 4 -6.84 -41.20 -21.20
N PHE A 5 -5.92 -41.67 -22.03
CA PHE A 5 -5.90 -43.05 -22.54
C PHE A 5 -4.93 -43.98 -21.81
N VAL A 6 -3.99 -43.41 -21.06
CA VAL A 6 -3.11 -44.12 -20.13
C VAL A 6 -3.64 -43.84 -18.73
N ALA A 7 -4.62 -44.63 -18.29
CA ALA A 7 -5.26 -44.40 -16.99
C ALA A 7 -4.24 -44.56 -15.87
N LYS A 8 -3.92 -43.40 -15.28
CA LYS A 8 -2.80 -43.10 -14.38
C LYS A 8 -2.83 -43.85 -13.04
N ASP A 9 -4.01 -44.16 -12.54
CA ASP A 9 -4.23 -44.84 -11.25
C ASP A 9 -4.84 -46.24 -11.40
N LYS A 10 -4.89 -46.75 -12.64
CA LYS A 10 -5.49 -48.05 -12.93
C LYS A 10 -4.44 -49.08 -13.31
N ASP A 11 -4.76 -50.32 -12.98
CA ASP A 11 -4.01 -51.48 -13.40
C ASP A 11 -3.81 -51.45 -14.93
N VAL A 12 -2.64 -51.90 -15.40
CA VAL A 12 -2.22 -51.81 -16.82
C VAL A 12 -3.30 -52.39 -17.73
N PHE A 13 -3.90 -53.50 -17.27
CA PHE A 13 -4.95 -54.26 -17.95
C PHE A 13 -6.27 -53.50 -18.12
N ALA A 14 -6.51 -52.47 -17.31
CA ALA A 14 -7.71 -51.63 -17.37
C ALA A 14 -7.50 -50.35 -18.19
N THR A 15 -6.31 -50.15 -18.78
CA THR A 15 -6.06 -48.98 -19.62
C THR A 15 -6.67 -49.13 -21.01
N PRO A 16 -7.32 -48.07 -21.55
CA PRO A 16 -7.88 -48.08 -22.89
C PRO A 16 -6.90 -48.52 -23.98
N PHE A 17 -5.62 -48.13 -23.88
CA PHE A 17 -4.59 -48.56 -24.83
C PHE A 17 -4.30 -50.06 -24.76
N PHE A 18 -4.22 -50.65 -23.56
CA PHE A 18 -4.02 -52.08 -23.41
C PHE A 18 -5.24 -52.87 -23.91
N ILE A 19 -6.44 -52.41 -23.59
CA ILE A 19 -7.69 -53.02 -24.06
C ILE A 19 -7.79 -52.92 -25.59
N MET A 20 -7.50 -51.76 -26.20
CA MET A 20 -7.49 -51.63 -27.66
C MET A 20 -6.42 -52.51 -28.31
N SER A 21 -5.23 -52.64 -27.70
CA SER A 21 -4.15 -53.47 -28.24
C SER A 21 -4.51 -54.96 -28.36
N THR A 22 -5.43 -55.44 -27.54
CA THR A 22 -5.90 -56.84 -27.54
C THR A 22 -7.23 -57.01 -28.29
N THR A 23 -8.15 -56.06 -28.14
CA THR A 23 -9.48 -56.14 -28.77
C THR A 23 -9.47 -55.82 -30.27
N VAL A 24 -8.65 -54.86 -30.73
CA VAL A 24 -8.62 -54.48 -32.16
C VAL A 24 -8.14 -55.64 -33.05
N PRO A 25 -7.05 -56.36 -32.73
CA PRO A 25 -6.65 -57.54 -33.51
C PRO A 25 -7.68 -58.67 -33.47
N LEU A 26 -8.36 -58.85 -32.34
CA LEU A 26 -9.37 -59.90 -32.16
C LEU A 26 -10.65 -59.60 -32.95
N ILE A 27 -11.13 -58.35 -32.93
CA ILE A 27 -12.25 -57.89 -33.74
C ILE A 27 -11.89 -57.99 -35.23
N ALA A 28 -10.69 -57.58 -35.62
CA ALA A 28 -10.22 -57.73 -37.00
C ALA A 28 -10.21 -59.21 -37.44
N ALA A 29 -9.76 -60.12 -36.58
CA ALA A 29 -9.78 -61.56 -36.87
C ALA A 29 -11.20 -62.11 -37.03
N VAL A 30 -12.15 -61.70 -36.16
CA VAL A 30 -13.57 -62.10 -36.27
C VAL A 30 -14.21 -61.55 -37.55
N CYS A 31 -13.97 -60.28 -37.88
CA CYS A 31 -14.46 -59.67 -39.13
C CYS A 31 -13.91 -60.41 -40.36
N ILE A 32 -12.62 -60.76 -40.37
CA ILE A 32 -12.01 -61.57 -41.44
C ILE A 32 -12.68 -62.94 -41.52
N GLY A 33 -12.94 -63.61 -40.38
CA GLY A 33 -13.64 -64.89 -40.33
C GLY A 33 -15.06 -64.83 -40.89
N LEU A 34 -15.81 -63.78 -40.58
CA LEU A 34 -17.15 -63.55 -41.12
C LEU A 34 -17.13 -63.28 -42.64
N LEU A 35 -16.15 -62.50 -43.12
CA LEU A 35 -15.97 -62.25 -44.56
C LEU A 35 -15.62 -63.52 -45.33
N ILE A 36 -14.82 -64.43 -44.76
CA ILE A 36 -14.53 -65.75 -45.34
C ILE A 36 -15.80 -66.60 -45.42
N HIS A 37 -16.63 -66.58 -44.38
CA HIS A 37 -17.86 -67.37 -44.35
C HIS A 37 -18.91 -66.87 -45.36
N GLN A 38 -19.02 -65.56 -45.53
CA GLN A 38 -20.11 -64.93 -46.29
C GLN A 38 -19.79 -64.73 -47.77
N TYR A 39 -18.50 -64.66 -48.15
CA TYR A 39 -18.08 -64.40 -49.53
C TYR A 39 -17.11 -65.47 -50.04
N PRO A 40 -17.55 -66.42 -50.90
CA PRO A 40 -16.71 -67.51 -51.41
C PRO A 40 -15.46 -67.04 -52.17
N PHE A 41 -15.59 -65.94 -52.93
CA PHE A 41 -14.47 -65.31 -53.63
C PHE A 41 -13.39 -64.78 -52.67
N PHE A 42 -13.80 -64.30 -51.50
CA PHE A 42 -12.88 -63.84 -50.47
C PHE A 42 -12.14 -65.02 -49.81
N ALA A 43 -12.80 -66.16 -49.64
CA ALA A 43 -12.17 -67.38 -49.13
C ALA A 43 -11.07 -67.92 -50.06
N GLU A 44 -11.28 -67.86 -51.38
CA GLU A 44 -10.29 -68.30 -52.38
C GLU A 44 -9.08 -67.35 -52.45
N PHE A 45 -9.32 -66.03 -52.42
CA PHE A 45 -8.29 -65.01 -52.28
C PHE A 45 -7.45 -65.20 -51.00
N LEU A 46 -8.12 -65.46 -49.88
CA LEU A 46 -7.46 -65.59 -48.58
C LEU A 46 -6.75 -66.95 -48.42
N SER A 47 -7.26 -68.02 -49.04
CA SER A 47 -6.57 -69.31 -49.20
C SER A 47 -5.24 -69.16 -49.93
N THR A 48 -5.24 -68.37 -51.00
CA THR A 48 -4.03 -68.07 -51.78
C THR A 48 -3.02 -67.29 -50.95
N ILE A 49 -3.48 -66.32 -50.15
CA ILE A 49 -2.65 -65.54 -49.20
C ILE A 49 -2.20 -66.39 -47.99
N TRP A 50 -3.01 -67.34 -47.54
CA TRP A 50 -2.69 -68.26 -46.45
C TRP A 50 -1.56 -69.21 -46.84
N ALA A 51 -1.67 -69.79 -48.04
CA ALA A 51 -0.68 -70.70 -48.61
C ALA A 51 0.67 -70.00 -48.89
N THR A 52 0.65 -68.70 -49.19
CA THR A 52 1.87 -67.96 -49.59
C THR A 52 2.48 -67.07 -48.50
N MET A 53 1.68 -66.46 -47.61
CA MET A 53 2.17 -65.41 -46.69
C MET A 53 1.74 -65.56 -45.22
N LYS A 54 0.91 -66.55 -44.84
CA LYS A 54 0.44 -66.77 -43.44
C LYS A 54 -0.10 -65.49 -42.76
N LEU A 55 -0.72 -64.59 -43.54
CA LEU A 55 -1.05 -63.21 -43.14
C LEU A 55 -1.97 -63.09 -41.88
N PRO A 56 -3.02 -63.90 -41.68
CA PRO A 56 -3.89 -63.73 -40.50
C PRO A 56 -3.19 -64.08 -39.18
N ILE A 57 -2.28 -65.07 -39.19
CA ILE A 57 -1.43 -65.38 -38.03
C ILE A 57 -0.46 -64.24 -37.78
N ALA A 58 0.09 -63.62 -38.84
CA ALA A 58 0.94 -62.45 -38.71
C ALA A 58 0.19 -61.27 -38.08
N ILE A 59 -1.05 -60.99 -38.51
CA ILE A 59 -1.89 -59.93 -37.92
C ILE A 59 -2.24 -60.24 -36.46
N ALA A 60 -2.62 -61.47 -36.13
CA ALA A 60 -2.88 -61.88 -34.75
C ALA A 60 -1.62 -61.80 -33.88
N SER A 61 -0.45 -62.13 -34.44
CA SER A 61 0.83 -62.05 -33.74
C SER A 61 1.21 -60.62 -33.37
N LEU A 62 0.67 -59.60 -34.05
CA LEU A 62 0.88 -58.18 -33.71
C LEU A 62 0.24 -57.78 -32.38
N ALA A 63 -0.72 -58.56 -31.85
CA ALA A 63 -1.29 -58.30 -30.52
C ALA A 63 -0.21 -58.38 -29.41
N ILE A 64 0.82 -59.23 -29.59
CA ILE A 64 1.93 -59.38 -28.65
C ILE A 64 2.81 -58.11 -28.61
N PRO A 65 3.39 -57.62 -29.73
CA PRO A 65 4.17 -56.38 -29.73
C PRO A 65 3.31 -55.14 -29.43
N PHE A 66 2.04 -55.08 -29.82
CA PHE A 66 1.17 -53.96 -29.43
C PHE A 66 0.85 -53.97 -27.92
N GLY A 67 0.62 -55.15 -27.33
CA GLY A 67 0.46 -55.29 -25.88
C GLY A 67 1.74 -54.92 -25.14
N ALA A 68 2.90 -55.36 -25.62
CA ALA A 68 4.21 -54.99 -25.06
C ALA A 68 4.46 -53.47 -25.15
N TRP A 69 4.12 -52.83 -26.26
CA TRP A 69 4.19 -51.38 -26.45
C TRP A 69 3.24 -50.63 -25.48
N ALA A 70 2.01 -51.10 -25.31
CA ALA A 70 1.05 -50.51 -24.38
C ALA A 70 1.53 -50.62 -22.92
N ILE A 71 2.07 -51.77 -22.51
CA ILE A 71 2.66 -51.97 -21.18
C ILE A 71 3.87 -51.04 -20.97
N ALA A 72 4.75 -50.94 -21.97
CA ALA A 72 5.93 -50.07 -21.89
C ALA A 72 5.53 -48.59 -21.74
N ASN A 73 4.52 -48.13 -22.48
CA ASN A 73 4.01 -46.76 -22.37
C ASN A 73 3.31 -46.49 -21.03
N HIS A 74 2.56 -47.46 -20.50
CA HIS A 74 1.96 -47.34 -19.16
C HIS A 74 3.04 -47.20 -18.09
N ARG A 75 4.07 -48.06 -18.09
CA ARG A 75 5.22 -47.93 -17.17
C ARG A 75 5.94 -46.60 -17.34
N SER A 76 6.17 -46.15 -18.57
CA SER A 76 6.78 -44.84 -18.85
C SER A 76 5.95 -43.69 -18.27
N SER A 77 4.63 -43.73 -18.42
CA SER A 77 3.71 -42.74 -17.83
C SER A 77 3.74 -42.75 -16.31
N GLN A 78 3.74 -43.93 -15.67
CA GLN A 78 3.86 -44.05 -14.22
C GLN A 78 5.19 -43.51 -13.70
N VAL A 79 6.30 -43.82 -14.37
CA VAL A 79 7.63 -43.32 -14.02
C VAL A 79 7.69 -41.80 -14.17
N ASN A 80 7.17 -41.25 -15.27
CA ASN A 80 7.13 -39.80 -15.48
C ASN A 80 6.27 -39.09 -14.42
N HIS A 81 5.16 -39.69 -14.01
CA HIS A 81 4.35 -39.14 -12.92
C HIS A 81 5.07 -39.18 -11.58
N ALA A 82 5.70 -40.31 -11.24
CA ALA A 82 6.49 -40.45 -10.03
C ALA A 82 7.64 -39.43 -10.01
N ASN A 83 8.32 -39.22 -11.14
CA ASN A 83 9.37 -38.20 -11.27
C ASN A 83 8.84 -36.79 -11.02
N LYS A 84 7.71 -36.40 -11.64
CA LYS A 84 7.09 -35.08 -11.41
C LYS A 84 6.69 -34.87 -9.94
N LEU A 85 6.18 -35.91 -9.29
CA LEU A 85 5.79 -35.85 -7.88
C LEU A 85 7.03 -35.73 -6.97
N LEU A 86 8.10 -36.45 -7.28
CA LEU A 86 9.39 -36.32 -6.58
C LEU A 86 10.00 -34.94 -6.78
N GLU A 87 9.95 -34.38 -7.99
CA GLU A 87 10.41 -33.02 -8.29
C GLU A 87 9.62 -31.97 -7.50
N SER A 88 8.29 -32.06 -7.50
CA SER A 88 7.43 -31.17 -6.71
C SER A 88 7.70 -31.30 -5.21
N LYS A 89 7.84 -32.53 -4.70
CA LYS A 89 8.20 -32.76 -3.29
C LYS A 89 9.56 -32.15 -2.95
N ARG A 90 10.56 -32.35 -3.80
CA ARG A 90 11.91 -31.78 -3.62
C ARG A 90 11.88 -30.25 -3.64
N LEU A 91 11.07 -29.64 -4.50
CA LEU A 91 10.90 -28.19 -4.56
C LEU A 91 10.34 -27.64 -3.24
N VAL A 92 9.29 -28.28 -2.70
CA VAL A 92 8.70 -27.91 -1.41
C VAL A 92 9.68 -28.13 -0.25
N GLU A 93 10.39 -29.25 -0.22
CA GLU A 93 11.41 -29.51 0.80
C GLU A 93 12.53 -28.46 0.76
N THR A 94 13.03 -28.13 -0.43
CA THR A 94 14.05 -27.10 -0.63
C THR A 94 13.56 -25.73 -0.16
N TYR A 95 12.29 -25.40 -0.45
CA TYR A 95 11.67 -24.15 0.00
C TYR A 95 11.64 -24.04 1.53
N LEU A 96 11.17 -25.09 2.21
CA LEU A 96 11.08 -25.11 3.68
C LEU A 96 12.47 -25.09 4.34
N GLU A 97 13.48 -25.69 3.70
CA GLU A 97 14.87 -25.58 4.15
C GLU A 97 15.41 -24.15 4.00
N GLN A 98 15.11 -23.47 2.88
CA GLN A 98 15.46 -22.07 2.66
C GLN A 98 14.77 -21.14 3.66
N GLU A 99 13.48 -21.37 3.96
CA GLU A 99 12.71 -20.62 4.96
C GLU A 99 13.35 -20.72 6.35
N ARG A 100 13.66 -21.94 6.81
CA ARG A 100 14.36 -22.15 8.09
C ARG A 100 15.73 -21.51 8.14
N PHE A 101 16.46 -21.53 7.02
CA PHE A 101 17.76 -20.87 6.93
C PHE A 101 17.61 -19.35 6.99
N PHE A 102 16.62 -18.81 6.27
CA PHE A 102 16.26 -17.39 6.29
C PHE A 102 15.92 -16.92 7.71
N GLU A 103 15.00 -17.62 8.40
CA GLU A 103 14.65 -17.34 9.80
C GLU A 103 15.87 -17.33 10.71
N LYS A 104 16.76 -18.33 10.59
CA LYS A 104 17.95 -18.45 11.43
C LYS A 104 18.93 -17.30 11.20
N VAL A 105 19.20 -16.94 9.95
CA VAL A 105 20.18 -15.90 9.60
C VAL A 105 19.64 -14.52 9.97
N TYR A 106 18.42 -14.20 9.53
CA TYR A 106 17.83 -12.88 9.77
C TYR A 106 17.34 -12.73 11.20
N GLY A 107 16.90 -13.79 11.87
CA GLY A 107 16.59 -13.76 13.29
C GLY A 107 17.80 -13.35 14.13
N ARG A 108 18.98 -13.89 13.81
CA ARG A 108 20.22 -13.45 14.47
C ARG A 108 20.54 -11.98 14.17
N LYS A 109 20.33 -11.51 12.93
CA LYS A 109 20.58 -10.10 12.56
C LYS A 109 19.63 -9.16 13.31
N ILE A 110 18.34 -9.47 13.37
CA ILE A 110 17.32 -8.72 14.12
C ILE A 110 17.76 -8.55 15.57
N THR A 111 18.14 -9.65 16.24
CA THR A 111 18.58 -9.60 17.64
C THR A 111 19.89 -8.85 17.82
N THR A 112 20.85 -9.00 16.90
CA THR A 112 22.18 -8.37 17.04
C THR A 112 22.13 -6.87 16.77
N ALA A 113 21.33 -6.44 15.80
CA ALA A 113 21.20 -5.04 15.40
C ALA A 113 20.04 -4.32 16.10
N ASN A 114 19.33 -4.98 17.02
CA ASN A 114 18.17 -4.46 17.75
C ASN A 114 17.12 -3.80 16.84
N TRP A 115 16.70 -4.53 15.80
CA TRP A 115 15.65 -4.07 14.90
C TRP A 115 14.33 -3.86 15.67
N GLN A 116 13.66 -2.74 15.38
CA GLN A 116 12.44 -2.29 16.04
C GLN A 116 11.19 -2.61 15.21
N PHE A 117 11.30 -2.54 13.88
CA PHE A 117 10.15 -2.73 12.99
C PHE A 117 9.98 -4.21 12.64
N ILE A 118 10.97 -4.82 11.98
CA ILE A 118 10.91 -6.22 11.57
C ILE A 118 11.27 -7.12 12.75
N THR A 119 10.36 -8.03 13.11
CA THR A 119 10.52 -8.98 14.20
C THR A 119 10.80 -10.39 13.68
N THR A 120 11.23 -11.29 14.57
CA THR A 120 11.47 -12.70 14.21
C THR A 120 10.19 -13.41 13.77
N GLU A 121 9.02 -12.96 14.24
CA GLU A 121 7.71 -13.52 13.88
C GLU A 121 7.29 -13.14 12.45
N ASP A 122 7.82 -12.04 11.92
CA ASP A 122 7.55 -11.60 10.55
C ASP A 122 8.33 -12.42 9.51
N LEU A 123 9.47 -13.03 9.87
CA LEU A 123 10.38 -13.69 8.92
C LEU A 123 9.75 -14.80 8.07
N PRO A 124 8.96 -15.73 8.63
CA PRO A 124 8.30 -16.77 7.81
C PRO A 124 7.31 -16.16 6.81
N VAL A 125 6.58 -15.14 7.25
CA VAL A 125 5.60 -14.43 6.40
C VAL A 125 6.33 -13.69 5.28
N ILE A 126 7.42 -12.98 5.60
CA ILE A 126 8.26 -12.30 4.62
C ILE A 126 8.79 -13.28 3.57
N HIS A 127 9.31 -14.43 3.99
CA HIS A 127 9.77 -15.45 3.06
C HIS A 127 8.62 -16.00 2.19
N SER A 128 7.44 -16.19 2.77
CA SER A 128 6.25 -16.69 2.07
C SER A 128 5.72 -15.74 1.00
N GLU A 129 5.67 -14.45 1.29
CA GLU A 129 5.19 -13.41 0.37
C GLU A 129 6.24 -13.10 -0.70
N LEU A 130 7.52 -12.99 -0.31
CA LEU A 130 8.60 -12.69 -1.24
C LEU A 130 8.75 -13.77 -2.31
N TYR A 131 8.63 -15.05 -1.96
CA TYR A 131 8.83 -16.16 -2.89
C TYR A 131 7.52 -16.80 -3.39
N GLU A 132 6.36 -16.21 -3.08
CA GLU A 132 5.02 -16.68 -3.43
C GLU A 132 4.81 -18.18 -3.21
N PHE A 133 4.89 -18.65 -1.96
CA PHE A 133 4.74 -20.08 -1.64
C PHE A 133 3.50 -20.73 -2.27
N GLN A 134 2.37 -20.00 -2.29
CA GLN A 134 1.10 -20.47 -2.87
C GLN A 134 1.21 -20.80 -4.37
N ARG A 135 2.13 -20.16 -5.08
CA ARG A 135 2.38 -20.34 -6.52
C ARG A 135 3.64 -21.14 -6.82
N LEU A 136 4.28 -21.73 -5.80
CA LEU A 136 5.54 -22.46 -5.95
C LEU A 136 5.43 -23.60 -6.97
N GLN A 137 4.32 -24.35 -6.95
CA GLN A 137 4.08 -25.45 -7.90
C GLN A 137 3.83 -24.97 -9.33
N GLU A 138 3.25 -23.78 -9.49
CA GLU A 138 3.00 -23.16 -10.80
C GLU A 138 4.29 -22.58 -11.39
N LYS A 139 5.12 -21.95 -10.55
CA LYS A 139 6.43 -21.39 -10.94
C LYS A 139 7.47 -22.48 -11.23
N GLY A 140 7.43 -23.58 -10.48
CA GLY A 140 8.43 -24.67 -10.58
C GLY A 140 9.84 -24.29 -10.09
N GLN A 141 10.02 -23.07 -9.59
CA GLN A 141 11.29 -22.53 -9.08
C GLN A 141 11.05 -21.56 -7.92
N ILE A 142 12.06 -21.41 -7.06
CA ILE A 142 12.03 -20.46 -5.94
C ILE A 142 12.67 -19.16 -6.42
N THR A 143 11.83 -18.23 -6.88
CA THR A 143 12.25 -16.90 -7.32
C THR A 143 11.38 -15.83 -6.67
N PRO A 144 11.93 -14.62 -6.42
CA PRO A 144 11.15 -13.52 -5.89
C PRO A 144 9.89 -13.23 -6.71
N LYS A 145 8.89 -12.63 -6.06
CA LYS A 145 7.64 -12.13 -6.63
C LYS A 145 7.94 -11.09 -7.71
N ASP A 146 7.27 -11.20 -8.85
CA ASP A 146 7.44 -10.26 -9.95
C ASP A 146 6.98 -8.86 -9.52
N GLY A 147 7.77 -7.83 -9.86
CA GLY A 147 7.45 -6.43 -9.55
C GLY A 147 7.74 -6.00 -8.11
N ILE A 148 8.23 -6.88 -7.24
CA ILE A 148 8.58 -6.50 -5.86
C ILE A 148 9.65 -5.40 -5.81
N GLU A 149 10.58 -5.41 -6.76
CA GLU A 149 11.65 -4.39 -6.87
C GLU A 149 11.07 -2.98 -7.07
N ASN A 150 10.02 -2.86 -7.90
CA ASN A 150 9.36 -1.57 -8.14
C ASN A 150 8.63 -1.08 -6.89
N ASN A 151 7.94 -1.98 -6.18
CA ASN A 151 7.23 -1.61 -4.95
C ASN A 151 8.20 -1.16 -3.84
N ILE A 152 9.35 -1.83 -3.74
CA ILE A 152 10.44 -1.45 -2.84
C ILE A 152 11.01 -0.07 -3.21
N LEU A 153 11.27 0.18 -4.50
CA LEU A 153 11.77 1.48 -4.96
C LEU A 153 10.76 2.61 -4.74
N ASP A 154 9.48 2.37 -5.01
CA ASP A 154 8.39 3.32 -4.75
C ASP A 154 8.34 3.71 -3.27
N TYR A 155 8.52 2.74 -2.37
CA TYR A 155 8.58 3.00 -0.94
C TYR A 155 9.78 3.87 -0.56
N PHE A 156 10.99 3.54 -1.04
CA PHE A 156 12.20 4.31 -0.70
C PHE A 156 12.16 5.73 -1.25
N ASN A 157 11.82 5.88 -2.53
CA ASN A 157 11.73 7.18 -3.19
C ASN A 157 10.58 8.02 -2.59
N GLY A 158 9.43 7.41 -2.33
CA GLY A 158 8.28 8.07 -1.71
C GLY A 158 8.59 8.54 -0.30
N THR A 159 9.28 7.72 0.49
CA THR A 159 9.65 8.07 1.87
C THR A 159 10.67 9.20 1.90
N ARG A 160 11.74 9.12 1.09
CA ARG A 160 12.74 10.19 0.96
C ARG A 160 12.07 11.52 0.61
N ARG A 161 11.31 11.52 -0.47
CA ARG A 161 10.59 12.71 -0.93
C ARG A 161 9.66 13.26 0.15
N CYS A 162 8.95 12.40 0.88
CA CYS A 162 8.06 12.83 1.96
C CYS A 162 8.81 13.60 3.06
N PHE A 163 10.02 13.15 3.44
CA PHE A 163 10.85 13.84 4.43
C PHE A 163 11.46 15.14 3.88
N GLU A 164 11.95 15.14 2.64
CA GLU A 164 12.52 16.32 1.97
C GLU A 164 11.46 17.43 1.77
N ASP A 165 10.30 17.06 1.20
CA ASP A 165 9.18 17.98 0.96
C ASP A 165 8.68 18.55 2.30
N PHE A 166 8.56 17.69 3.33
CA PHE A 166 8.19 18.15 4.67
C PHE A 166 9.21 19.13 5.24
N TYR A 167 10.51 18.80 5.20
CA TYR A 167 11.54 19.65 5.80
C TYR A 167 11.56 21.04 5.18
N THR A 168 11.47 21.10 3.85
CA THR A 168 11.47 22.34 3.08
C THR A 168 10.28 23.21 3.45
N VAL A 169 9.06 22.68 3.33
CA VAL A 169 7.83 23.44 3.60
C VAL A 169 7.71 23.80 5.09
N PHE A 170 8.13 22.93 5.99
CA PHE A 170 8.09 23.20 7.42
C PHE A 170 9.06 24.32 7.82
N ASP A 171 10.29 24.33 7.30
CA ASP A 171 11.25 25.38 7.63
C ASP A 171 10.85 26.73 6.99
N GLU A 172 10.30 26.73 5.78
CA GLU A 172 9.72 27.93 5.15
C GLU A 172 8.58 28.52 6.00
N GLU A 173 7.57 27.71 6.37
CA GLU A 173 6.44 28.18 7.19
C GLU A 173 6.90 28.65 8.58
N LYS A 174 7.90 27.98 9.16
CA LYS A 174 8.49 28.35 10.45
C LYS A 174 9.23 29.69 10.40
N ASN A 175 9.89 30.01 9.28
CA ASN A 175 10.67 31.25 9.12
C ASN A 175 9.81 32.43 8.65
N ASN A 176 8.66 32.18 8.01
CA ASN A 176 7.70 33.20 7.60
C ASN A 176 6.77 33.57 8.77
N ASP A 177 5.56 32.99 8.80
CA ASP A 177 4.50 33.35 9.76
C ASP A 177 4.51 32.49 11.02
N ASN A 178 5.33 31.43 11.05
CA ASN A 178 5.46 30.48 12.15
C ASN A 178 4.12 29.96 12.67
N ASN A 179 3.19 29.71 11.74
CA ASN A 179 1.83 29.34 12.08
C ASN A 179 1.81 27.95 12.73
N ALA A 180 1.49 27.90 14.03
CA ALA A 180 1.41 26.66 14.78
C ALA A 180 0.48 25.62 14.14
N TYR A 181 -0.69 26.02 13.61
CA TYR A 181 -1.64 25.10 13.02
C TYR A 181 -1.20 24.57 11.65
N ALA A 182 -0.50 25.41 10.87
CA ALA A 182 0.12 24.99 9.61
C ALA A 182 1.17 23.90 9.87
N LEU A 183 2.07 24.18 10.81
CA LEU A 183 3.13 23.25 11.22
C LEU A 183 2.56 21.94 11.80
N GLU A 184 1.46 22.02 12.56
CA GLU A 184 0.73 20.85 13.06
C GLU A 184 0.08 20.03 11.94
N SER A 185 -0.53 20.71 10.96
CA SER A 185 -1.11 20.07 9.77
C SER A 185 -0.04 19.36 8.95
N LEU A 186 1.10 20.02 8.69
CA LEU A 186 2.24 19.42 8.01
C LEU A 186 2.75 18.18 8.76
N THR A 187 2.85 18.25 10.09
CA THR A 187 3.28 17.11 10.91
C THR A 187 2.30 15.95 10.83
N THR A 188 0.98 16.24 10.85
CA THR A 188 -0.07 15.22 10.69
C THR A 188 -0.03 14.56 9.31
N GLN A 189 0.21 15.36 8.27
CA GLN A 189 0.36 14.88 6.90
C GLN A 189 1.58 13.97 6.77
N LEU A 190 2.72 14.35 7.35
CA LEU A 190 3.93 13.51 7.41
C LEU A 190 3.61 12.11 7.96
N PHE A 191 2.98 12.02 9.14
CA PHE A 191 2.58 10.71 9.72
C PHE A 191 1.68 9.91 8.78
N THR A 192 0.71 10.58 8.14
CA THR A 192 -0.27 9.94 7.26
C THR A 192 0.38 9.38 5.99
N TYR A 193 1.28 10.15 5.36
CA TYR A 193 1.99 9.72 4.16
C TYR A 193 3.00 8.60 4.46
N LEU A 194 3.79 8.73 5.53
CA LEU A 194 4.71 7.67 5.95
C LEU A 194 3.97 6.37 6.27
N HIS A 195 2.82 6.46 6.95
CA HIS A 195 1.95 5.33 7.19
C HIS A 195 1.44 4.70 5.89
N GLY A 196 0.92 5.49 4.95
CA GLY A 196 0.42 4.97 3.68
C GLY A 196 1.49 4.21 2.88
N LEU A 197 2.71 4.75 2.83
CA LEU A 197 3.85 4.13 2.17
C LEU A 197 4.26 2.82 2.86
N LEU A 198 4.44 2.84 4.18
CA LEU A 198 4.86 1.66 4.94
C LEU A 198 3.79 0.57 4.94
N SER A 199 2.50 0.92 5.07
CA SER A 199 1.38 -0.03 5.03
C SER A 199 1.26 -0.70 3.66
N LYS A 200 1.44 0.05 2.56
CA LYS A 200 1.45 -0.54 1.21
C LYS A 200 2.58 -1.57 1.09
N LEU A 201 3.80 -1.20 1.47
CA LEU A 201 4.94 -2.11 1.39
C LEU A 201 4.82 -3.29 2.35
N SER A 202 4.26 -3.08 3.56
CA SER A 202 4.07 -4.15 4.55
C SER A 202 3.17 -5.26 4.03
N ASN A 203 2.12 -4.91 3.28
CA ASN A 203 1.27 -5.88 2.60
C ASN A 203 2.00 -6.64 1.48
N ASP A 204 2.94 -5.99 0.79
CA ASP A 204 3.70 -6.62 -0.29
C ASP A 204 4.85 -7.51 0.20
N LEU A 205 5.50 -7.12 1.31
CA LEU A 205 6.60 -7.84 1.92
C LEU A 205 6.13 -8.84 2.98
N GLY A 206 4.92 -8.74 3.52
CA GLY A 206 4.44 -9.64 4.58
C GLY A 206 4.95 -9.28 5.98
N THR A 207 5.03 -7.99 6.32
CA THR A 207 5.38 -7.53 7.68
C THR A 207 4.14 -7.15 8.47
N LYS A 208 4.27 -7.02 9.80
CA LYS A 208 3.19 -6.51 10.66
C LYS A 208 2.55 -5.22 10.15
N ASN A 209 1.22 -5.14 10.28
CA ASN A 209 0.49 -3.91 10.04
C ASN A 209 0.77 -2.88 11.13
N VAL A 210 1.01 -1.64 10.72
CA VAL A 210 1.22 -0.50 11.61
C VAL A 210 -0.10 0.23 11.84
N ASP A 211 -0.31 0.75 13.05
CA ASP A 211 -1.46 1.62 13.35
C ASP A 211 -1.02 3.09 13.21
N LEU A 212 -1.71 3.87 12.37
CA LEU A 212 -1.40 5.29 12.14
C LEU A 212 -1.32 6.11 13.44
N ASN A 213 -2.22 5.86 14.39
CA ASN A 213 -2.33 6.67 15.60
C ASN A 213 -1.28 6.30 16.64
N GLN A 214 -0.90 5.01 16.68
CA GLN A 214 0.00 4.48 17.71
C GLN A 214 1.46 4.38 17.27
N THR A 215 1.71 4.28 15.97
CA THR A 215 3.07 4.10 15.43
C THR A 215 3.90 5.37 15.63
N LYS A 216 5.05 5.18 16.25
CA LYS A 216 5.97 6.26 16.60
C LYS A 216 6.78 6.69 15.39
N LEU A 217 7.17 7.96 15.31
CA LEU A 217 7.99 8.48 14.21
C LEU A 217 9.31 7.70 14.06
N GLY A 218 9.94 7.34 15.18
CA GLY A 218 11.17 6.53 15.18
C GLY A 218 10.99 5.16 14.51
N VAL A 219 9.79 4.56 14.57
CA VAL A 219 9.51 3.26 13.92
C VAL A 219 9.45 3.41 12.41
N TYR A 220 8.91 4.51 11.86
CA TYR A 220 8.92 4.74 10.41
C TYR A 220 10.35 4.90 9.87
N ILE A 221 11.19 5.60 10.63
CA ILE A 221 12.62 5.79 10.31
C ILE A 221 13.36 4.46 10.42
N ALA A 222 13.17 3.71 11.49
CA ALA A 222 13.78 2.38 11.68
C ALA A 222 13.35 1.41 10.56
N ALA A 223 12.06 1.39 10.21
CA ALA A 223 11.54 0.56 9.12
C ALA A 223 12.27 0.83 7.80
N TYR A 224 12.51 2.09 7.44
CA TYR A 224 13.24 2.45 6.23
C TYR A 224 14.62 1.78 6.17
N PHE A 225 15.43 1.91 7.21
CA PHE A 225 16.80 1.35 7.22
C PHE A 225 16.84 -0.17 7.40
N GLU A 226 15.90 -0.74 8.16
CA GLU A 226 15.80 -2.20 8.34
C GLU A 226 15.40 -2.90 7.04
N ILE A 227 14.37 -2.37 6.35
CA ILE A 227 13.94 -2.86 5.04
C ILE A 227 15.06 -2.70 4.03
N TYR A 228 15.77 -1.57 4.03
CA TYR A 228 16.93 -1.38 3.14
C TYR A 228 17.98 -2.47 3.32
N ARG A 229 18.39 -2.74 4.57
CA ARG A 229 19.38 -3.78 4.88
C ARG A 229 18.91 -5.15 4.41
N LEU A 230 17.63 -5.48 4.64
CA LEU A 230 17.04 -6.72 4.16
C LEU A 230 17.10 -6.83 2.63
N CYS A 231 16.69 -5.78 1.91
CA CYS A 231 16.65 -5.75 0.46
C CYS A 231 18.04 -5.83 -0.18
N VAL A 232 19.05 -5.20 0.42
CA VAL A 232 20.45 -5.30 -0.04
C VAL A 232 20.98 -6.72 0.14
N ASP A 233 20.77 -7.33 1.31
CA ASP A 233 21.23 -8.69 1.57
C ASP A 233 20.58 -9.71 0.60
N LEU A 234 19.29 -9.51 0.30
CA LEU A 234 18.51 -10.35 -0.62
C LEU A 234 18.71 -10.00 -2.09
N LYS A 235 19.47 -8.94 -2.40
CA LYS A 235 19.69 -8.44 -3.77
C LYS A 235 18.39 -8.13 -4.51
N LEU A 236 17.42 -7.54 -3.81
CA LEU A 236 16.12 -7.12 -4.33
C LEU A 236 16.13 -5.69 -4.89
N LEU A 237 17.28 -5.01 -4.82
CA LEU A 237 17.47 -3.67 -5.32
C LEU A 237 18.33 -3.72 -6.60
N PRO A 238 18.01 -2.91 -7.62
CA PRO A 238 18.90 -2.73 -8.75
C PRO A 238 20.29 -2.28 -8.30
N VAL A 239 21.32 -2.70 -9.03
CA VAL A 239 22.70 -2.27 -8.77
C VAL A 239 22.75 -0.73 -8.81
N ASN A 240 23.24 -0.11 -7.73
CA ASN A 240 23.38 1.34 -7.54
C ASN A 240 22.08 2.14 -7.38
N SER A 241 20.93 1.53 -7.07
CA SER A 241 19.69 2.30 -6.87
C SER A 241 19.74 3.22 -5.65
N ILE A 242 20.39 2.80 -4.57
CA ILE A 242 20.58 3.57 -3.33
C ILE A 242 22.00 3.25 -2.82
N THR A 243 22.88 4.26 -2.86
CA THR A 243 24.27 4.15 -2.38
C THR A 243 24.35 4.38 -0.87
N GLU A 244 25.49 4.01 -0.27
CA GLU A 244 25.74 4.30 1.15
C GLU A 244 25.74 5.80 1.46
N ASP A 245 26.23 6.63 0.52
CA ASP A 245 26.22 8.10 0.65
C ASP A 245 24.78 8.62 0.74
N VAL A 246 23.89 8.16 -0.15
CA VAL A 246 22.47 8.53 -0.15
C VAL A 246 21.79 8.07 1.15
N LEU A 247 22.14 6.87 1.65
CA LEU A 247 21.61 6.37 2.93
C LEU A 247 22.03 7.25 4.11
N SER A 248 23.25 7.80 4.07
CA SER A 248 23.75 8.74 5.08
C SER A 248 23.01 10.07 5.00
N GLU A 249 22.81 10.61 3.80
CA GLU A 249 22.02 11.83 3.58
C GLU A 249 20.56 11.67 4.04
N ASP A 250 19.94 10.52 3.75
CA ASP A 250 18.60 10.17 4.21
C ASP A 250 18.54 10.15 5.75
N TYR A 251 19.54 9.53 6.40
CA TYR A 251 19.63 9.51 7.85
C TYR A 251 19.77 10.91 8.46
N GLU A 252 20.61 11.76 7.88
CA GLU A 252 20.76 13.15 8.32
C GLU A 252 19.46 13.94 8.14
N THR A 253 18.79 13.80 6.99
CA THR A 253 17.53 14.47 6.68
C THR A 253 16.41 14.03 7.63
N PHE A 254 16.27 12.73 7.88
CA PHE A 254 15.22 12.20 8.74
C PHE A 254 15.44 12.67 10.19
N ASN A 255 16.69 12.69 10.65
CA ASN A 255 17.03 13.25 11.95
C ASN A 255 16.81 14.76 12.02
N ALA A 256 17.09 15.51 10.95
CA ALA A 256 16.81 16.94 10.88
C ALA A 256 15.29 17.20 11.04
N VAL A 257 14.46 16.42 10.35
CA VAL A 257 13.00 16.47 10.50
C VAL A 257 12.57 16.17 11.93
N VAL A 258 13.06 15.07 12.52
CA VAL A 258 12.80 14.73 13.92
C VAL A 258 13.16 15.89 14.85
N ASN A 259 14.33 16.50 14.66
CA ASN A 259 14.82 17.60 15.48
C ASN A 259 14.00 18.89 15.32
N VAL A 260 13.54 19.19 14.11
CA VAL A 260 12.72 20.38 13.84
C VAL A 260 11.34 20.26 14.49
N ILE A 261 10.71 19.09 14.39
CA ILE A 261 9.45 18.81 15.07
C ILE A 261 9.68 18.83 16.60
N SER A 262 10.80 18.24 17.06
CA SER A 262 11.29 18.28 18.46
C SER A 262 11.36 19.66 19.06
N LYS A 263 12.12 20.52 18.41
CA LYS A 263 12.35 21.87 18.89
C LYS A 263 11.06 22.67 18.95
N ARG A 264 10.11 22.43 18.05
CA ARG A 264 8.88 23.21 17.96
C ARG A 264 7.85 22.82 19.02
N PHE A 265 7.59 21.54 19.22
CA PHE A 265 6.50 21.11 20.12
C PHE A 265 6.97 20.52 21.46
N ASN A 266 8.28 20.54 21.73
CA ASN A 266 8.86 20.25 23.05
C ASN A 266 8.61 18.83 23.58
N ASN A 267 8.45 17.84 22.67
CA ASN A 267 8.32 16.41 22.99
C ASN A 267 9.67 15.67 22.89
N VAL A 268 9.71 14.43 23.39
CA VAL A 268 10.84 13.47 23.21
C VAL A 268 10.48 12.55 22.04
N TYR A 269 11.14 12.70 20.89
CA TYR A 269 10.48 12.45 19.60
C TYR A 269 10.56 11.07 18.96
N GLU A 270 11.58 10.26 19.24
CA GLU A 270 11.58 8.88 18.71
C GLU A 270 10.33 8.12 19.15
N ASP A 271 9.72 8.55 20.26
CA ASP A 271 8.53 8.00 20.87
C ASP A 271 7.21 8.73 20.57
N THR A 272 7.23 9.80 19.76
CA THR A 272 6.01 10.56 19.43
C THR A 272 5.20 9.86 18.34
N ASN A 273 3.91 9.67 18.59
CA ASN A 273 2.94 9.14 17.64
C ASN A 273 1.83 10.18 17.35
N LEU A 274 1.01 9.93 16.33
CA LEU A 274 0.00 10.91 15.91
C LEU A 274 -1.06 11.18 16.98
N GLU A 275 -1.46 10.16 17.76
CA GLU A 275 -2.45 10.32 18.83
C GLU A 275 -1.94 11.22 19.95
N SER A 276 -0.74 10.94 20.47
CA SER A 276 -0.10 11.75 21.52
C SER A 276 0.11 13.18 21.03
N PHE A 277 0.63 13.35 19.81
CA PHE A 277 0.79 14.64 19.17
C PHE A 277 -0.53 15.43 19.14
N THR A 278 -1.59 14.84 18.59
CA THR A 278 -2.90 15.49 18.45
C THR A 278 -3.51 15.82 19.81
N LYS A 279 -3.38 14.92 20.79
CA LYS A 279 -3.90 15.11 22.14
C LYS A 279 -3.18 16.24 22.87
N ASP A 280 -1.85 16.33 22.76
CA ASP A 280 -1.06 17.39 23.37
C ASP A 280 -1.42 18.74 22.77
N ARG A 281 -1.57 18.81 21.44
CA ARG A 281 -2.01 20.04 20.76
C ARG A 281 -3.41 20.45 21.18
N LYS A 282 -4.34 19.50 21.27
CA LYS A 282 -5.69 19.77 21.76
C LYS A 282 -5.68 20.26 23.22
N LEU A 283 -4.86 19.66 24.08
CA LEU A 283 -4.71 20.09 25.47
C LEU A 283 -4.14 21.50 25.55
N GLU A 284 -3.11 21.83 24.79
CA GLU A 284 -2.52 23.17 24.77
C GLU A 284 -3.54 24.23 24.34
N ARG A 285 -4.30 23.96 23.27
CA ARG A 285 -5.40 24.83 22.83
C ARG A 285 -6.49 24.96 23.91
N MET A 286 -6.89 23.85 24.54
CA MET A 286 -7.88 23.87 25.61
C MET A 286 -7.41 24.69 26.81
N VAL A 287 -6.16 24.53 27.24
CA VAL A 287 -5.56 25.32 28.32
C VAL A 287 -5.59 26.79 27.93
N LYS A 288 -5.07 27.15 26.75
CA LYS A 288 -5.07 28.51 26.23
C LYS A 288 -6.47 29.13 26.22
N HIS A 289 -7.48 28.41 25.75
CA HIS A 289 -8.86 28.88 25.75
C HIS A 289 -9.47 28.98 27.15
N SER A 290 -9.16 28.05 28.05
CA SER A 290 -9.73 28.02 29.41
C SER A 290 -9.20 29.13 30.31
N VAL A 291 -7.96 29.58 30.09
CA VAL A 291 -7.35 30.69 30.85
C VAL A 291 -7.62 32.06 30.22
N ALA A 292 -8.13 32.10 28.99
CA ALA A 292 -8.49 33.34 28.33
C ALA A 292 -9.74 33.96 28.94
N GLU A 293 -9.81 35.30 28.94
CA GLU A 293 -10.98 36.03 29.43
C GLU A 293 -12.26 35.67 28.64
N PRO A 294 -13.46 35.74 29.24
CA PRO A 294 -14.72 35.35 28.58
C PRO A 294 -14.97 36.06 27.23
N HIS A 295 -14.51 37.29 27.09
CA HIS A 295 -14.65 38.07 25.86
C HIS A 295 -13.73 37.53 24.74
N ILE A 296 -12.51 37.10 25.08
CA ILE A 296 -11.57 36.45 24.17
C ILE A 296 -12.12 35.11 23.67
N GLN A 297 -12.71 34.32 24.58
CA GLN A 297 -13.35 33.05 24.21
C GLN A 297 -14.50 33.27 23.21
N HIS A 298 -15.34 34.29 23.45
CA HIS A 298 -16.44 34.63 22.58
C HIS A 298 -15.98 35.07 21.18
N ILE A 299 -14.93 35.89 21.11
CA ILE A 299 -14.35 36.35 19.84
C ILE A 299 -13.73 35.18 19.07
N ASN A 300 -12.94 34.34 19.73
CA ASN A 300 -12.34 33.16 19.08
C ASN A 300 -13.41 32.20 18.52
N ASN A 301 -14.48 31.96 19.28
CA ASN A 301 -15.61 31.16 18.78
C ASN A 301 -16.30 31.82 17.58
N THR A 302 -16.41 33.15 17.57
CA THR A 302 -16.99 33.90 16.46
C THR A 302 -16.14 33.76 15.19
N ILE A 303 -14.83 33.92 15.31
CA ILE A 303 -13.87 33.75 14.21
C ILE A 303 -13.94 32.34 13.61
N ILE A 304 -13.97 31.31 14.47
CA ILE A 304 -14.10 29.91 14.06
C ILE A 304 -15.42 29.66 13.32
N ASN A 305 -16.55 30.10 13.90
CA ASN A 305 -17.87 29.91 13.31
C ASN A 305 -17.95 30.57 11.92
N TRP A 306 -17.42 31.78 11.80
CA TRP A 306 -17.42 32.51 10.54
C TRP A 306 -16.50 31.89 9.49
N SER A 307 -15.29 31.49 9.85
CA SER A 307 -14.40 30.78 8.91
C SER A 307 -15.07 29.51 8.38
N THR A 308 -15.75 28.76 9.25
CA THR A 308 -16.52 27.56 8.86
C THR A 308 -17.67 27.92 7.92
N ASN A 309 -18.42 28.97 8.23
CA ASN A 309 -19.48 29.48 7.36
C ASN A 309 -18.93 29.92 5.98
N PHE A 310 -17.78 30.57 5.92
CA PHE A 310 -17.18 30.95 4.64
C PHE A 310 -16.75 29.73 3.82
N THR A 311 -16.07 28.75 4.44
CA THR A 311 -15.65 27.51 3.74
C THR A 311 -16.81 26.67 3.22
N THR A 312 -18.00 26.81 3.79
CA THR A 312 -19.20 26.10 3.30
C THR A 312 -19.91 26.83 2.16
N HIS A 313 -19.68 28.14 1.99
CA HIS A 313 -20.32 28.96 0.96
C HIS A 313 -19.43 29.18 -0.28
N ILE A 314 -18.11 29.02 -0.15
CA ILE A 314 -17.15 29.21 -1.24
C ILE A 314 -16.48 27.86 -1.53
N GLU A 315 -16.72 27.34 -2.74
CA GLU A 315 -16.15 26.07 -3.19
C GLU A 315 -14.62 26.11 -3.17
N SER A 316 -13.99 25.01 -2.74
CA SER A 316 -12.53 24.88 -2.60
C SER A 316 -11.87 25.82 -1.58
N MET A 317 -12.62 26.65 -0.85
CA MET A 317 -12.06 27.49 0.21
C MET A 317 -11.62 26.65 1.39
N LYS A 318 -10.39 26.91 1.85
CA LYS A 318 -9.78 26.34 3.05
C LYS A 318 -9.54 27.48 4.04
N SER A 319 -9.70 27.16 5.32
CA SER A 319 -9.32 28.03 6.42
C SER A 319 -8.19 27.38 7.21
N LEU A 320 -7.20 28.19 7.59
CA LEU A 320 -6.07 27.77 8.40
C LEU A 320 -5.92 28.75 9.56
N PRO A 321 -6.25 28.34 10.80
CA PRO A 321 -6.03 29.19 11.96
C PRO A 321 -4.55 29.54 12.12
N PHE A 322 -4.26 30.67 12.75
CA PHE A 322 -2.94 31.06 13.22
C PHE A 322 -3.05 31.73 14.58
N ASP A 323 -1.94 31.77 15.31
CA ASP A 323 -1.89 32.36 16.65
C ASP A 323 -1.54 33.85 16.57
N GLU A 324 -2.36 34.71 17.16
CA GLU A 324 -2.18 36.17 17.17
C GLU A 324 -2.32 36.71 18.61
N ASP A 325 -1.24 36.61 19.40
CA ASP A 325 -1.16 37.02 20.81
C ASP A 325 -2.36 36.57 21.67
N ALA A 326 -3.39 37.41 21.78
CA ALA A 326 -4.60 37.18 22.56
C ALA A 326 -5.72 36.46 21.79
N TYR A 327 -5.78 36.58 20.47
CA TYR A 327 -6.88 36.10 19.62
C TYR A 327 -6.41 35.07 18.58
N ILE A 328 -7.34 34.28 18.05
CA ILE A 328 -7.07 33.39 16.91
C ILE A 328 -7.25 34.17 15.62
N GLY A 329 -6.24 34.17 14.75
CA GLY A 329 -6.37 34.61 13.36
C GLY A 329 -6.73 33.43 12.45
N MET A 330 -7.24 33.70 11.25
CA MET A 330 -7.52 32.69 10.21
C MET A 330 -6.97 33.16 8.86
N LYS A 331 -6.13 32.35 8.21
CA LYS A 331 -5.79 32.51 6.80
C LYS A 331 -6.88 31.81 5.96
N LEU A 332 -7.50 32.54 5.05
CA LEU A 332 -8.53 32.03 4.14
C LEU A 332 -7.97 31.99 2.70
N PHE A 333 -7.94 30.82 2.06
CA PHE A 333 -7.34 30.65 0.73
C PHE A 333 -8.04 29.53 -0.06
N THR A 334 -7.80 29.45 -1.37
CA THR A 334 -8.31 28.37 -2.24
C THR A 334 -7.18 27.40 -2.60
N ASP A 335 -6.35 27.77 -3.57
CA ASP A 335 -5.34 26.87 -4.16
C ASP A 335 -3.93 27.12 -3.61
N GLN A 336 -3.59 28.38 -3.34
CA GLN A 336 -2.27 28.79 -2.88
C GLN A 336 -2.34 29.45 -1.50
N PRO A 337 -1.69 28.89 -0.47
CA PRO A 337 -1.65 29.48 0.88
C PRO A 337 -1.05 30.90 0.90
N ASP A 338 -0.13 31.21 -0.01
CA ASP A 338 0.50 32.53 -0.13
C ASP A 338 -0.47 33.60 -0.64
N ASN A 339 -1.50 33.18 -1.38
CA ASN A 339 -2.60 34.03 -1.80
C ASN A 339 -3.78 33.97 -0.81
N ALA A 340 -3.51 34.16 0.47
CA ALA A 340 -4.54 34.16 1.51
C ALA A 340 -5.13 35.55 1.80
N ILE A 341 -6.38 35.56 2.25
CA ILE A 341 -7.02 36.67 2.96
C ILE A 341 -6.84 36.42 4.46
N LEU A 342 -6.37 37.42 5.20
CA LEU A 342 -6.19 37.33 6.63
C LEU A 342 -7.47 37.76 7.34
N MET A 343 -7.99 36.89 8.19
CA MET A 343 -9.13 37.18 9.04
C MET A 343 -8.65 37.28 10.50
N ARG A 344 -8.82 38.45 11.11
CA ARG A 344 -8.30 38.72 12.46
C ARG A 344 -9.16 39.67 13.25
N PHE A 345 -9.04 39.63 14.57
CA PHE A 345 -9.69 40.59 15.45
C PHE A 345 -8.70 41.64 15.94
N VAL A 346 -9.09 42.92 15.80
CA VAL A 346 -8.30 44.06 16.26
C VAL A 346 -9.13 44.81 17.30
N GLU A 347 -8.64 44.87 18.54
CA GLU A 347 -9.21 45.77 19.55
C GLU A 347 -8.99 47.22 19.13
N THR A 348 -10.06 48.03 19.20
CA THR A 348 -9.97 49.45 18.86
C THR A 348 -9.94 50.29 20.12
N THR A 349 -9.24 51.43 20.03
CA THR A 349 -9.30 52.48 21.05
C THR A 349 -10.48 53.42 20.85
N GLU A 350 -11.32 53.15 19.85
CA GLU A 350 -12.46 53.99 19.48
C GLU A 350 -13.62 53.79 20.46
N THR A 351 -14.39 54.86 20.72
CA THR A 351 -15.48 54.83 21.70
C THR A 351 -16.77 54.20 21.19
N GLU A 352 -16.88 53.95 19.88
CA GLU A 352 -18.13 53.50 19.28
C GLU A 352 -18.36 51.99 19.31
N TYR A 353 -17.30 51.19 19.23
CA TYR A 353 -17.36 49.72 19.22
C TYR A 353 -16.08 49.16 19.87
N PHE A 354 -16.15 47.92 20.34
CA PHE A 354 -15.10 47.28 21.15
C PHE A 354 -13.91 46.81 20.31
N GLY A 355 -14.16 46.42 19.06
CA GLY A 355 -13.12 46.04 18.13
C GLY A 355 -13.69 45.63 16.79
N GLU A 356 -12.81 45.24 15.89
CA GLU A 356 -13.15 44.93 14.51
C GLU A 356 -12.68 43.54 14.15
N LEU A 357 -13.59 42.74 13.60
CA LEU A 357 -13.22 41.52 12.91
C LEU A 357 -12.96 41.86 11.44
N ARG A 358 -11.68 41.86 11.05
CA ARG A 358 -11.20 42.30 9.74
C ARG A 358 -10.95 41.12 8.81
N LEU A 359 -11.26 41.28 7.54
CA LEU A 359 -10.73 40.52 6.41
C LEU A 359 -9.80 41.44 5.63
N GLU A 360 -8.56 41.03 5.45
CA GLU A 360 -7.49 41.86 4.89
C GLU A 360 -6.79 41.12 3.75
N LYS A 361 -6.64 41.81 2.62
CA LYS A 361 -5.88 41.35 1.46
C LYS A 361 -5.18 42.54 0.82
N ASP A 362 -3.85 42.54 0.83
CA ASP A 362 -3.04 43.65 0.34
C ASP A 362 -3.46 44.98 1.02
N ASP A 363 -3.90 45.98 0.26
CA ASP A 363 -4.41 47.26 0.80
C ASP A 363 -5.94 47.28 1.01
N ASP A 364 -6.64 46.21 0.60
CA ASP A 364 -8.10 46.11 0.68
C ASP A 364 -8.52 45.48 2.03
N ILE A 365 -9.32 46.22 2.80
CA ILE A 365 -9.82 45.80 4.12
C ILE A 365 -11.34 45.92 4.17
N ILE A 366 -12.00 44.88 4.66
CA ILE A 366 -13.41 44.92 5.07
C ILE A 366 -13.52 44.42 6.51
N PHE A 367 -14.39 45.02 7.32
CA PHE A 367 -14.51 44.64 8.73
C PHE A 367 -15.94 44.62 9.24
N MET A 368 -16.15 43.79 10.27
CA MET A 368 -17.37 43.74 11.06
C MET A 368 -17.09 44.34 12.44
N PRO A 369 -17.75 45.45 12.81
CA PRO A 369 -17.60 46.01 14.15
C PRO A 369 -18.27 45.10 15.19
N ILE A 370 -17.53 44.81 16.27
CA ILE A 370 -18.02 44.10 17.44
C ILE A 370 -18.32 45.12 18.53
N PHE A 371 -19.56 45.12 19.01
CA PHE A 371 -19.99 46.01 20.09
C PHE A 371 -19.93 45.27 21.42
N LYS A 372 -19.65 46.01 22.49
CA LYS A 372 -19.67 45.51 23.86
C LYS A 372 -20.71 46.28 24.65
N ASP A 373 -21.80 45.61 24.97
CA ASP A 373 -22.75 46.06 25.98
C ASP A 373 -22.34 45.48 27.34
N ASP A 374 -22.85 46.06 28.44
CA ASP A 374 -22.48 45.75 29.84
C ASP A 374 -22.45 44.25 30.21
N THR A 375 -23.10 43.38 29.42
CA THR A 375 -23.14 41.93 29.65
C THR A 375 -22.87 41.05 28.43
N LYS A 376 -22.74 41.62 27.22
CA LYS A 376 -22.66 40.83 25.97
C LYS A 376 -21.83 41.51 24.89
N LEU A 377 -21.15 40.70 24.08
CA LEU A 377 -20.60 41.11 22.80
C LEU A 377 -21.63 40.83 21.70
N THR A 378 -21.81 41.77 20.77
CA THR A 378 -22.75 41.65 19.64
C THR A 378 -22.06 41.96 18.32
N LEU A 379 -22.44 41.18 17.30
CA LEU A 379 -22.03 41.40 15.91
C LEU A 379 -22.92 42.52 15.36
N HIS A 380 -22.37 43.73 15.27
CA HIS A 380 -23.08 44.93 14.88
C HIS A 380 -24.18 45.42 15.86
N ARG A 381 -24.66 46.65 15.66
CA ARG A 381 -25.74 47.29 16.46
C ARG A 381 -27.11 46.61 16.30
N ASN A 382 -27.35 45.91 15.18
CA ASN A 382 -28.58 45.17 14.91
C ASN A 382 -28.33 44.04 13.90
N ASN A 383 -29.22 43.03 13.89
CA ASN A 383 -29.04 41.82 13.07
C ASN A 383 -29.09 42.10 11.56
N SER A 384 -29.94 43.02 11.11
CA SER A 384 -30.08 43.33 9.67
C SER A 384 -28.81 43.96 9.09
N ALA A 385 -28.17 44.88 9.82
CA ALA A 385 -26.91 45.45 9.39
C ALA A 385 -25.75 44.44 9.49
N ALA A 386 -25.80 43.51 10.44
CA ALA A 386 -24.85 42.39 10.49
C ALA A 386 -24.96 41.49 9.26
N GLU A 387 -26.18 41.19 8.80
CA GLU A 387 -26.41 40.39 7.57
C GLU A 387 -25.93 41.12 6.31
N GLU A 388 -26.11 42.44 6.23
CA GLU A 388 -25.61 43.26 5.12
C GLU A 388 -24.07 43.21 5.04
N VAL A 389 -23.38 43.49 6.15
CA VAL A 389 -21.91 43.46 6.19
C VAL A 389 -21.38 42.04 5.95
N MET A 390 -22.07 40.99 6.44
CA MET A 390 -21.73 39.60 6.10
C MET A 390 -21.83 39.31 4.61
N THR A 391 -22.85 39.83 3.95
CA THR A 391 -23.01 39.70 2.50
C THR A 391 -21.89 40.42 1.75
N GLU A 392 -21.47 41.59 2.24
CA GLU A 392 -20.32 42.31 1.67
C GLU A 392 -19.00 41.57 1.88
N MET A 393 -18.79 40.96 3.04
CA MET A 393 -17.63 40.12 3.30
C MET A 393 -17.58 38.88 2.39
N LEU A 394 -18.71 38.22 2.15
CA LEU A 394 -18.76 37.13 1.17
C LEU A 394 -18.40 37.59 -0.24
N LYS A 395 -18.86 38.79 -0.65
CA LYS A 395 -18.46 39.41 -1.92
C LYS A 395 -16.97 39.73 -1.97
N PHE A 396 -16.41 40.25 -0.87
CA PHE A 396 -14.98 40.51 -0.74
C PHE A 396 -14.17 39.22 -0.93
N LEU A 397 -14.52 38.16 -0.21
CA LEU A 397 -13.87 36.85 -0.35
C LEU A 397 -13.96 36.33 -1.80
N SER A 398 -15.13 36.44 -2.42
CA SER A 398 -15.37 35.99 -3.80
C SER A 398 -14.57 36.78 -4.84
N LYS A 399 -14.36 38.08 -4.60
CA LYS A 399 -13.55 38.97 -5.45
C LYS A 399 -12.07 38.58 -5.40
N HIS A 400 -11.56 38.29 -4.21
CA HIS A 400 -10.11 38.12 -3.98
C HIS A 400 -9.63 36.66 -4.08
N LEU A 401 -10.53 35.68 -4.00
CA LEU A 401 -10.21 34.24 -4.08
C LEU A 401 -10.72 33.54 -5.35
N SER A 402 -11.02 34.31 -6.40
CA SER A 402 -11.57 33.90 -7.71
C SER A 402 -11.61 32.38 -7.98
N LEU A 403 -12.83 31.85 -8.15
CA LEU A 403 -13.12 30.51 -8.69
C LEU A 403 -12.40 30.33 -10.04
N HIS A 404 -11.41 29.43 -10.08
CA HIS A 404 -10.90 28.88 -11.33
C HIS A 404 -11.33 27.43 -11.50
#